data_AF-A0A3M7ETI6-F1
#
_entry.id   AF-A0A3M7ETI6-F1
#
_cell.length_a   1.000
_cell.length_b   1.000
_cell.length_c   1.000
_cell.angle_alpha   90.00
_cell.angle_beta   90.00
_cell.angle_gamma   90.00
#
_symmetry.space_group_name_H-M   'P 1'
#
loop_
_entity.id
_entity.type
_entity.pdbx_description
1 polymer ?
#
loop_
_entity_poly.entity_id
_entity_poly.type
_entity_poly.pdbx_seq_one_letter_code
_entity_poly.pdbx_strand_id
1 'polypeptide(L)'
;YTNAPLVQRELLLAKVSILGPEYFEELLAHHREMTDVESAQPPEDLSPEQLAEFREEQYAQLQRDFHPSNLAPSEALRMKHKHLETITFLTHQFKGKVLDVSTNNCIVELSAKPTRIDSFMKLIAPFGILESARTGLMALSRSPLQSDAIEEKEAEDVVDTASLPPS
;
A
#
# COMPACT_ATOMS: atom_id res chain seq x y z
N TYR A 1 -17.78 -20.68 10.14
CA TYR A 1 -17.58 -19.72 9.03
C TYR A 1 -16.53 -20.17 7.99
N THR A 2 -15.93 -21.35 8.09
CA THR A 2 -14.74 -21.74 7.31
C THR A 2 -14.97 -22.03 5.82
N ASN A 3 -16.18 -22.41 5.40
CA ASN A 3 -16.48 -22.79 3.99
C ASN A 3 -17.54 -21.92 3.29
N ALA A 4 -18.04 -20.86 3.92
CA ALA A 4 -19.04 -20.00 3.30
C ALA A 4 -18.36 -18.96 2.39
N PRO A 5 -18.90 -18.65 1.20
CA PRO A 5 -18.37 -17.57 0.38
C PRO A 5 -18.59 -16.23 1.09
N LEU A 6 -17.50 -15.56 1.50
CA LEU A 6 -17.57 -14.29 2.26
C LEU A 6 -17.30 -13.07 1.37
N VAL A 7 -17.93 -11.94 1.69
CA VAL A 7 -17.48 -10.61 1.29
C VAL A 7 -16.61 -10.08 2.43
N GLN A 8 -15.31 -9.98 2.16
CA GLN A 8 -14.34 -9.39 3.08
C GLN A 8 -13.98 -7.97 2.66
N ARG A 9 -13.98 -7.07 3.63
CA ARG A 9 -13.61 -5.67 3.48
C ARG A 9 -12.80 -5.19 4.68
N GLU A 10 -11.88 -4.32 4.39
CA GLU A 10 -11.12 -3.53 5.32
C GLU A 10 -11.06 -2.10 4.73
N LEU A 11 -10.98 -1.10 5.59
CA LEU A 11 -10.85 0.30 5.19
C LEU A 11 -9.47 0.81 5.62
N LEU A 12 -8.77 1.44 4.69
CA LEU A 12 -7.50 2.14 4.90
C LEU A 12 -7.71 3.63 4.70
N LEU A 13 -7.19 4.44 5.61
CA LEU A 13 -6.89 5.85 5.43
C LEU A 13 -5.37 6.02 5.53
N ALA A 14 -4.76 6.68 4.54
CA ALA A 14 -3.33 6.94 4.56
C ALA A 14 -3.04 8.40 4.19
N LYS A 15 -2.23 9.07 5.01
CA LYS A 15 -1.65 10.38 4.73
C LYS A 15 -0.29 10.15 4.07
N VAL A 16 -0.13 10.63 2.85
CA VAL A 16 1.03 10.37 2.00
C VAL A 16 1.70 11.70 1.64
N SER A 17 3.03 11.73 1.71
CA SER A 17 3.83 12.88 1.27
C SER A 17 3.77 13.04 -0.25
N ILE A 18 3.76 14.28 -0.71
CA ILE A 18 3.91 14.63 -2.14
C ILE A 18 5.23 15.34 -2.42
N LEU A 19 6.08 15.49 -1.41
CA LEU A 19 7.39 16.15 -1.53
C LEU A 19 8.49 15.23 -2.09
N GLY A 20 8.22 13.92 -2.18
CA GLY A 20 9.15 12.93 -2.71
C GLY A 20 9.84 12.09 -1.62
N PRO A 21 10.52 11.00 -2.03
CA PRO A 21 11.21 10.09 -1.12
C PRO A 21 12.38 10.73 -0.38
N GLU A 22 13.13 11.63 -1.03
CA GLU A 22 14.30 12.29 -0.46
C GLU A 22 13.94 13.09 0.80
N TYR A 23 12.86 13.87 0.71
CA TYR A 23 12.34 14.63 1.84
C TYR A 23 11.81 13.71 2.96
N PHE A 24 11.18 12.60 2.58
CA PHE A 24 10.64 11.64 3.56
C PHE A 24 11.75 10.95 4.35
N GLU A 25 12.89 10.65 3.71
CA GLU A 25 14.04 10.05 4.38
C GLU A 25 14.73 11.03 5.34
N GLU A 26 14.86 12.30 4.96
CA GLU A 26 15.32 13.36 5.87
C GLU A 26 14.39 13.46 7.10
N LEU A 27 13.07 13.47 6.88
CA LEU A 27 12.08 13.51 7.96
C LEU A 27 12.19 12.31 8.91
N LEU A 28 12.40 11.10 8.37
CA LEU A 28 12.60 9.87 9.14
C LEU A 28 13.90 9.91 9.95
N ALA A 29 14.99 10.41 9.36
CA ALA A 29 16.27 10.56 10.05
C ALA A 29 16.15 11.54 11.22
N HIS A 30 15.54 12.70 10.99
CA HIS A 30 15.32 13.70 12.02
C HIS A 30 14.43 13.20 13.17
N HIS A 31 13.34 12.47 12.87
CA HIS A 31 12.54 11.83 13.92
C HIS A 31 13.30 10.75 14.68
N ARG A 32 14.15 9.97 14.00
CA ARG A 32 15.00 8.97 14.65
C ARG A 32 15.96 9.65 15.64
N GLU A 33 16.69 10.67 15.20
CA GLU A 33 17.60 11.44 16.06
C GLU A 33 16.90 12.05 17.29
N MET A 34 15.66 12.51 17.14
CA MET A 34 14.87 13.01 18.27
C MET A 34 14.42 11.93 19.25
N THR A 35 14.11 10.72 18.77
CA THR A 35 13.69 9.60 19.62
C THR A 35 14.86 8.83 20.23
N ASP A 36 16.03 8.91 19.60
CA ASP A 36 17.18 8.03 19.80
C ASP A 36 18.37 8.89 20.28
N VAL A 37 18.18 9.55 21.43
CA VAL A 37 19.19 10.41 22.07
C VAL A 37 20.39 9.59 22.60
N GLU A 38 20.36 8.27 22.51
CA GLU A 38 21.41 7.36 23.01
C GLU A 38 22.26 6.67 21.93
N SER A 39 21.93 6.77 20.63
CA SER A 39 22.62 6.00 19.57
C SER A 39 23.34 6.84 18.50
N ALA A 40 23.31 8.17 18.61
CA ALA A 40 24.02 9.09 17.72
C ALA A 40 25.52 9.28 18.07
N GLN A 41 26.13 8.34 18.79
CA GLN A 41 27.59 8.28 18.88
C GLN A 41 28.11 7.45 17.71
N PRO A 42 29.12 7.93 16.96
CA PRO A 42 29.86 7.05 16.06
C PRO A 42 30.32 5.84 16.87
N PRO A 43 30.30 4.61 16.33
CA PRO A 43 30.86 3.47 17.03
C PRO A 43 32.26 3.85 17.54
N GLU A 44 32.48 3.78 18.86
CA GLU A 44 33.71 4.32 19.48
C GLU A 44 34.99 3.62 18.99
N ASP A 45 34.85 2.50 18.27
CA ASP A 45 35.92 1.65 17.76
C ASP A 45 36.25 1.83 16.25
N LEU A 46 35.76 2.88 15.58
CA LEU A 46 36.09 3.11 14.16
C LEU A 46 37.50 3.69 13.99
N SER A 47 38.28 3.08 13.08
CA SER A 47 39.56 3.67 12.65
C SER A 47 39.34 5.02 11.93
N PRO A 48 40.36 5.90 11.87
CA PRO A 48 40.25 7.19 11.19
C PRO A 48 39.80 7.09 9.72
N GLU A 49 40.17 6.01 9.01
CA GLU A 49 39.74 5.74 7.63
C GLU A 49 38.26 5.36 7.56
N GLN A 50 37.81 4.44 8.42
CA GLN A 50 36.40 4.03 8.49
C GLN A 50 35.48 5.16 8.94
N LEU A 51 35.96 6.06 9.81
CA LEU A 51 35.22 7.24 10.25
C LEU A 51 35.05 8.25 9.10
N ALA A 52 36.04 8.35 8.21
CA ALA A 52 35.97 9.19 7.02
C ALA A 52 34.99 8.61 6.00
N GLU A 53 35.05 7.30 5.72
CA GLU A 53 34.09 6.58 4.86
C GLU A 53 32.66 6.72 5.37
N PHE A 54 32.42 6.49 6.67
CA PHE A 54 31.09 6.65 7.28
C PHE A 54 30.55 8.07 7.14
N ARG A 55 31.42 9.09 7.28
CA ARG A 55 31.04 10.49 7.12
C ARG A 55 30.77 10.82 5.66
N GLU A 56 31.56 10.29 4.73
CA GLU A 56 31.40 10.49 3.29
C GLU A 56 30.11 9.81 2.77
N GLU A 57 29.77 8.62 3.26
CA GLU A 57 28.49 7.95 3.01
C GLU A 57 27.29 8.76 3.54
N GLN A 58 27.40 9.33 4.75
CA GLN A 58 26.35 10.22 5.27
C GLN A 58 26.20 11.49 4.42
N TYR A 59 27.30 12.09 3.97
CA TYR A 59 27.27 13.25 3.08
C TYR A 59 26.68 12.93 1.71
N ALA A 60 27.00 11.76 1.14
CA ALA A 60 26.40 11.30 -0.11
C ALA A 60 24.89 11.04 0.01
N GLN A 61 24.43 10.58 1.19
CA GLN A 61 23.00 10.43 1.48
C GLN A 61 22.27 11.78 1.57
N LEU A 62 22.95 12.85 2.01
CA LEU A 62 22.41 14.21 2.09
C LEU A 62 22.45 14.95 0.75
N GLN A 63 23.38 14.61 -0.14
CA GLN A 63 23.44 15.13 -1.51
C GLN A 63 22.51 14.36 -2.45
N ARG A 64 21.21 14.42 -2.17
CA ARG A 64 20.22 14.00 -3.16
C ARG A 64 19.86 15.18 -4.03
N ASP A 65 20.21 15.08 -5.31
CA ASP A 65 19.94 16.09 -6.33
C ASP A 65 18.46 16.48 -6.40
N PHE A 66 17.56 15.58 -5.99
CA PHE A 66 16.10 15.75 -6.02
C PHE A 66 15.48 16.21 -4.69
N HIS A 67 16.27 16.70 -3.72
CA HIS A 67 15.73 17.24 -2.47
C HIS A 67 15.03 18.60 -2.68
N PRO A 68 13.82 18.86 -2.13
CA PRO A 68 13.07 20.10 -2.36
C PRO A 68 13.84 21.39 -2.10
N SER A 69 14.78 21.39 -1.13
CA SER A 69 15.63 22.55 -0.82
C SER A 69 16.71 22.83 -1.86
N ASN A 70 17.09 21.83 -2.66
CA ASN A 70 18.15 21.91 -3.67
C ASN A 70 17.58 22.24 -5.07
N LEU A 71 16.27 22.09 -5.26
CA LEU A 71 15.58 22.36 -6.52
C LEU A 71 15.09 23.81 -6.63
N ALA A 72 14.96 24.28 -7.88
CA ALA A 72 14.27 25.54 -8.14
C ALA A 72 12.80 25.44 -7.68
N PRO A 73 12.20 26.49 -7.07
CA PRO A 73 10.84 26.41 -6.52
C PRO A 73 9.78 25.97 -7.53
N SER A 74 9.90 26.39 -8.79
CA SER A 74 8.99 25.97 -9.87
C SER A 74 9.15 24.51 -10.25
N GLU A 75 10.35 23.95 -10.12
CA GLU A 75 10.63 22.55 -10.40
C GLU A 75 10.11 21.65 -9.27
N ALA A 76 10.40 22.01 -8.01
CA ALA A 76 9.82 21.35 -6.84
C ALA A 76 8.28 21.34 -6.89
N LEU A 77 7.67 22.47 -7.29
CA LEU A 77 6.22 22.56 -7.47
C LEU A 77 5.70 21.58 -8.53
N ARG A 78 6.38 21.44 -9.68
CA ARG A 78 6.00 20.48 -10.72
C ARG A 78 6.14 19.04 -10.26
N MET A 79 7.24 18.71 -9.58
CA MET A 79 7.47 17.37 -9.01
C MET A 79 6.37 17.01 -8.01
N LYS A 80 6.02 17.94 -7.13
CA LYS A 80 4.90 17.79 -6.18
C LYS A 80 3.59 17.45 -6.88
N HIS A 81 3.23 18.16 -7.94
CA HIS A 81 2.00 17.89 -8.69
C HIS A 81 2.05 16.54 -9.42
N LYS A 82 3.23 16.15 -9.93
CA LYS A 82 3.43 14.84 -10.56
C LYS A 82 3.27 13.69 -9.56
N HIS A 83 3.78 13.84 -8.33
CA HIS A 83 3.55 12.87 -7.25
C HIS A 83 2.07 12.77 -6.91
N LEU A 84 1.40 13.91 -6.74
CA LEU A 84 -0.05 13.94 -6.47
C LEU A 84 -0.86 13.26 -7.58
N GLU A 85 -0.57 13.55 -8.84
CA GLU A 85 -1.22 12.92 -10.00
C GLU A 85 -1.03 11.41 -9.99
N THR A 86 0.19 10.95 -9.72
CA THR A 86 0.52 9.51 -9.68
C THR A 86 -0.20 8.80 -8.53
N ILE A 87 -0.20 9.38 -7.33
CA ILE A 87 -0.90 8.83 -6.16
C ILE A 87 -2.41 8.77 -6.44
N THR A 88 -2.96 9.82 -7.06
CA THR A 88 -4.38 9.88 -7.43
C THR A 88 -4.73 8.79 -8.44
N PHE A 89 -3.91 8.62 -9.47
CA PHE A 89 -4.07 7.57 -10.48
C PHE A 89 -4.04 6.16 -9.87
N LEU A 90 -3.05 5.87 -9.03
CA LEU A 90 -2.94 4.59 -8.32
C LEU A 90 -4.16 4.36 -7.42
N THR A 91 -4.58 5.38 -6.67
CA THR A 91 -5.75 5.31 -5.79
C THR A 91 -7.01 4.97 -6.58
N HIS A 92 -7.25 5.62 -7.71
CA HIS A 92 -8.39 5.31 -8.58
C HIS A 92 -8.32 3.91 -9.18
N GLN A 93 -7.13 3.45 -9.58
CA GLN A 93 -6.95 2.09 -10.11
C GLN A 93 -7.26 1.00 -9.07
N PHE A 94 -7.08 1.32 -7.79
CA PHE A 94 -7.47 0.48 -6.66
C PHE A 94 -8.93 0.64 -6.23
N LYS A 95 -9.70 1.53 -6.89
CA LYS A 95 -11.08 1.93 -6.54
C LYS A 95 -11.18 2.66 -5.20
N GLY A 96 -10.13 3.37 -4.81
CA GLY A 96 -10.11 4.29 -3.68
C GLY A 96 -10.52 5.71 -4.07
N LYS A 97 -10.37 6.63 -3.12
CA LYS A 97 -10.66 8.06 -3.28
C LYS A 97 -9.57 8.90 -2.62
N VAL A 98 -9.28 10.07 -3.17
CA VAL A 98 -8.50 11.11 -2.49
C VAL A 98 -9.47 11.97 -1.69
N LEU A 99 -9.31 12.02 -0.37
CA LEU A 99 -10.24 12.74 0.52
C LEU A 99 -9.77 14.15 0.82
N ASP A 100 -8.45 14.38 0.90
CA ASP A 100 -7.87 15.68 1.20
C ASP A 100 -6.56 15.88 0.43
N VAL A 101 -6.28 17.13 0.06
CA VAL A 101 -5.05 17.54 -0.62
C VAL A 101 -4.54 18.81 0.05
N SER A 102 -3.36 18.71 0.63
CA SER A 102 -2.68 19.80 1.33
C SER A 102 -1.45 20.28 0.54
N THR A 103 -0.71 21.23 1.11
CA THR A 103 0.51 21.77 0.49
C THR A 103 1.63 20.73 0.41
N ASN A 104 1.74 19.82 1.37
CA ASN A 104 2.88 18.88 1.44
C ASN A 104 2.47 17.41 1.46
N ASN A 105 1.18 17.13 1.57
CA ASN A 105 0.65 15.77 1.66
C ASN A 105 -0.76 15.67 1.06
N CYS A 106 -1.25 14.45 0.88
CA CYS A 106 -2.63 14.15 0.56
C CYS A 106 -3.12 12.97 1.39
N ILE A 107 -4.44 12.88 1.60
CA ILE A 107 -5.08 11.77 2.31
C ILE A 107 -5.87 10.92 1.32
N VAL A 108 -5.62 9.62 1.32
CA VAL A 108 -6.29 8.64 0.46
C VAL A 108 -7.09 7.64 1.29
N GLU A 109 -8.23 7.23 0.74
CA GLU A 109 -9.12 6.21 1.28
C GLU A 109 -9.18 5.02 0.34
N LEU A 110 -9.10 3.81 0.89
CA LEU A 110 -9.27 2.56 0.14
C LEU A 110 -10.10 1.55 0.94
N SER A 111 -11.16 1.03 0.32
CA SER A 111 -11.92 -0.12 0.85
C SER A 111 -11.73 -1.35 -0.05
N ALA A 112 -11.05 -2.37 0.46
CA ALA A 112 -10.75 -3.58 -0.30
C ALA A 112 -10.57 -4.80 0.61
N LYS A 113 -10.24 -5.96 0.02
CA LYS A 113 -9.76 -7.12 0.81
C LYS A 113 -8.39 -6.78 1.41
N PRO A 114 -8.02 -7.31 2.60
CA PRO A 114 -6.73 -7.01 3.24
C PRO A 114 -5.52 -7.17 2.32
N THR A 115 -5.45 -8.27 1.55
CA THR A 115 -4.35 -8.53 0.62
C THR A 115 -4.20 -7.46 -0.47
N ARG A 116 -5.32 -6.86 -0.91
CA ARG A 116 -5.31 -5.78 -1.90
C ARG A 116 -4.91 -4.45 -1.25
N ILE A 117 -5.26 -4.23 0.01
CA ILE A 117 -4.79 -3.06 0.79
C ILE A 117 -3.28 -3.15 1.00
N ASP A 118 -2.75 -4.31 1.39
CA ASP A 118 -1.30 -4.51 1.58
C ASP A 118 -0.53 -4.25 0.28
N SER A 119 -1.08 -4.70 -0.86
CA SER A 119 -0.51 -4.44 -2.18
C SER A 119 -0.53 -2.95 -2.52
N PHE A 120 -1.61 -2.24 -2.19
CA PHE A 120 -1.71 -0.78 -2.38
C PHE A 120 -0.70 -0.03 -1.51
N MET A 121 -0.58 -0.38 -0.23
CA MET A 121 0.40 0.24 0.67
C MET A 121 1.83 0.08 0.17
N LYS A 122 2.19 -1.10 -0.36
CA LYS A 122 3.51 -1.32 -0.97
C LYS A 122 3.77 -0.42 -2.20
N LEU A 123 2.74 -0.15 -2.99
CA LEU A 123 2.86 0.72 -4.17
C LEU A 123 3.03 2.19 -3.80
N ILE A 124 2.36 2.65 -2.74
CA ILE A 124 2.45 4.06 -2.31
C ILE A 124 3.58 4.31 -1.30
N ALA A 125 4.18 3.27 -0.73
CA ALA A 125 5.27 3.38 0.24
C ALA A 125 6.46 4.24 -0.24
N PRO A 126 6.90 4.19 -1.50
CA PRO A 126 8.01 5.03 -1.98
C PRO A 126 7.71 6.54 -1.95
N PHE A 127 6.45 6.96 -1.96
CA PHE A 127 6.12 8.38 -1.83
C PHE A 127 6.27 8.90 -0.40
N GLY A 128 6.36 8.00 0.58
CA GLY A 128 6.43 8.33 2.00
C GLY A 128 5.05 8.36 2.65
N ILE A 129 4.70 7.30 3.38
CA ILE A 129 3.47 7.25 4.18
C ILE A 129 3.79 7.93 5.52
N LEU A 130 3.17 9.09 5.76
CA LEU A 130 3.35 9.86 6.99
C LEU A 130 2.54 9.23 8.14
N GLU A 131 1.29 8.86 7.86
CA GLU A 131 0.38 8.24 8.82
C GLU A 131 -0.53 7.26 8.09
N SER A 132 -0.94 6.19 8.76
CA SER A 132 -1.95 5.28 8.24
C SER A 132 -2.87 4.77 9.35
N ALA A 133 -4.16 4.70 9.07
CA ALA A 133 -5.15 4.09 9.93
C ALA A 133 -5.87 2.98 9.14
N ARG A 134 -5.93 1.79 9.74
CA ARG A 134 -6.58 0.61 9.16
C ARG A 134 -7.68 0.13 10.10
N THR A 135 -8.84 -0.21 9.54
CA THR A 135 -9.88 -0.89 10.32
C THR A 135 -9.55 -2.36 10.50
N GLY A 136 -10.30 -3.04 11.37
CA GLY A 136 -10.31 -4.51 11.38
C GLY A 136 -10.96 -5.10 10.13
N LEU A 137 -10.77 -6.40 9.93
CA LEU A 137 -11.45 -7.18 8.90
C LEU A 137 -12.95 -7.25 9.18
N MET A 138 -13.74 -6.73 8.25
CA MET A 138 -15.19 -6.89 8.21
C MET A 138 -15.52 -8.03 7.24
N ALA A 139 -16.41 -8.94 7.64
CA ALA A 139 -16.84 -10.06 6.82
C ALA A 139 -18.35 -10.26 6.89
N LEU A 140 -18.97 -10.51 5.74
CA LEU A 140 -20.39 -10.83 5.63
C LEU A 140 -20.58 -12.04 4.70
N SER A 141 -21.43 -12.97 5.07
CA SER A 141 -21.73 -14.15 4.24
C SER A 141 -22.49 -13.76 2.98
N ARG A 142 -22.01 -14.22 1.82
CA ARG A 142 -22.76 -14.05 0.57
C ARG A 142 -23.96 -14.98 0.56
N SER A 143 -25.08 -14.49 0.06
CA SER A 143 -26.18 -15.35 -0.34
C SER A 143 -25.74 -16.19 -1.56
N PRO A 144 -25.95 -17.52 -1.54
CA PRO A 144 -25.73 -18.33 -2.73
C PRO A 144 -26.69 -17.85 -3.83
N LEU A 145 -26.15 -17.52 -5.00
CA LEU A 145 -26.96 -17.32 -6.18
C LEU A 145 -27.24 -18.72 -6.74
N GLN A 146 -28.47 -19.19 -6.61
CA GLN A 146 -28.94 -20.33 -7.38
C GLN A 146 -28.99 -19.85 -8.83
N SER A 147 -28.04 -20.28 -9.64
CA SER A 147 -28.30 -20.34 -11.08
C SER A 147 -29.39 -21.39 -11.26
N ASP A 148 -30.42 -21.10 -12.07
CA ASP A 148 -31.27 -22.12 -12.67
C ASP A 148 -30.40 -22.96 -13.64
N ALA A 149 -29.39 -23.63 -13.11
CA ALA A 149 -28.66 -24.66 -13.80
C ALA A 149 -29.64 -25.83 -13.82
N ILE A 150 -30.13 -26.13 -15.01
CA ILE A 150 -30.81 -27.36 -15.36
C ILE A 150 -30.12 -28.49 -14.58
N GLU A 151 -30.85 -29.15 -13.68
CA GLU A 151 -30.39 -30.41 -13.12
C GLU A 151 -30.10 -31.32 -14.32
N GLU A 152 -28.82 -31.53 -14.64
CA GLU A 152 -28.41 -32.63 -15.50
C GLU A 152 -28.79 -33.90 -14.73
N LYS A 153 -30.03 -34.35 -14.92
CA LYS A 153 -30.44 -35.69 -14.52
C LYS A 153 -29.49 -36.65 -15.23
N GLU A 154 -28.70 -37.37 -14.48
CA GLU A 154 -27.85 -38.44 -15.00
C GLU A 154 -28.73 -39.38 -15.84
N ALA A 155 -28.26 -39.73 -17.03
CA ALA A 155 -29.01 -40.51 -18.02
C ALA A 155 -29.41 -41.92 -17.52
N GLU A 156 -28.92 -42.35 -16.35
CA GLU A 156 -29.29 -43.61 -15.71
C GLU A 156 -30.72 -43.61 -15.13
N ASP A 157 -31.29 -42.44 -14.81
CA ASP A 157 -32.62 -42.34 -14.18
C ASP A 157 -33.78 -42.29 -15.20
N VAL A 158 -33.46 -42.35 -16.51
CA VAL A 158 -34.45 -42.31 -17.61
C VAL A 158 -34.66 -43.69 -18.26
N VAL A 159 -33.88 -44.71 -17.88
CA VAL A 159 -34.04 -46.07 -18.43
C VAL A 159 -35.00 -46.87 -17.56
N ASP A 160 -36.28 -46.78 -17.90
CA ASP A 160 -37.39 -47.54 -17.33
C ASP A 160 -37.07 -49.05 -17.30
N THR A 161 -36.78 -49.56 -16.10
CA THR A 161 -36.46 -50.96 -15.79
C THR A 161 -37.60 -51.93 -16.11
N ALA A 162 -38.77 -51.43 -16.55
CA ALA A 162 -39.89 -52.21 -17.02
C ALA A 162 -39.78 -52.67 -18.51
N SER A 163 -38.76 -52.23 -19.26
CA SER A 163 -38.64 -52.51 -20.70
C SER A 163 -37.74 -53.69 -21.09
N LEU A 164 -37.14 -54.39 -20.12
CA LEU A 164 -36.32 -55.58 -20.41
C LEU A 164 -37.19 -56.86 -20.40
N PRO A 165 -37.26 -57.62 -21.51
CA PRO A 165 -38.00 -58.88 -21.51
C PRO A 165 -37.26 -59.93 -20.66
N PRO A 166 -37.99 -60.73 -19.85
CA PRO A 166 -37.37 -61.80 -19.08
C PRO A 166 -36.87 -62.92 -20.00
N SER A 167 -35.76 -63.55 -19.60
CA SER A 167 -35.06 -64.64 -20.29
C SER A 167 -35.90 -65.89 -20.49
#